data_AF-A0A9W7F869-F1
#
_entry.id   AF-A0A9W7F869-F1
#
_cell.length_a   1.000
_cell.length_b   1.000
_cell.length_c   1.000
_cell.angle_alpha   90.00
_cell.angle_beta   90.00
_cell.angle_gamma   90.00
#
_symmetry.space_group_name_H-M   'P 1'
#
loop_
_entity.id
_entity.type
_entity.pdbx_description
1 polymer ?
#
loop_
_entity_poly.entity_id
_entity_poly.type
_entity_poly.pdbx_seq_one_letter_code
_entity_poly.pdbx_strand_id
1 'polypeptide(L)'
;MNAITSAGGWESGLETGEEILENLVGGEKDIMKGTLGRIALSVGDIEKAERYFEGIEGEEGEVCQGLILMSKKDFTGARDVLLKVVSKGEIEEEEKATKSVEEFWRDLKVIKNEESVYMSAVNNLVLAELYLGTVAQPLARLEKLILTNPIRYMTDVVVFNLCTLYDLSGDNVVSGRRKRMLEMVGMEYRLGILKSSFRI
;
A
#
# COMPACT_ATOMS: atom_id res chain seq x y z
N MET A 1 9.40 36.95 -17.44
CA MET A 1 9.99 35.62 -17.61
C MET A 1 9.03 34.66 -16.93
N ASN A 2 8.27 33.93 -17.75
CA ASN A 2 6.96 33.38 -17.41
C ASN A 2 7.05 32.16 -16.47
N ALA A 3 6.25 32.21 -15.41
CA ALA A 3 5.88 31.04 -14.62
C ALA A 3 4.72 30.32 -15.35
N ILE A 4 5.07 29.37 -16.21
CA ILE A 4 4.17 28.32 -16.68
C ILE A 4 4.85 27.02 -16.27
N THR A 5 4.36 26.38 -15.19
CA THR A 5 4.41 24.93 -14.92
C THR A 5 4.01 24.65 -13.47
N SER A 6 2.77 24.17 -13.26
CA SER A 6 2.44 23.16 -12.23
C SER A 6 0.96 22.78 -12.13
N ALA A 7 0.03 23.47 -12.81
CA ALA A 7 -1.41 23.16 -12.67
C ALA A 7 -1.96 22.10 -13.65
N GLY A 8 -1.37 21.90 -14.84
CA GLY A 8 -1.99 21.11 -15.93
C GLY A 8 -1.48 19.67 -16.15
N GLY A 9 -0.57 19.17 -15.31
CA GLY A 9 0.05 17.86 -15.55
C GLY A 9 -0.84 16.66 -15.20
N TRP A 10 -1.62 16.77 -14.13
CA TRP A 10 -2.48 15.68 -13.65
C TRP A 10 -3.82 15.62 -14.41
N GLU A 11 -4.36 16.76 -14.84
CA GLU A 11 -5.54 16.84 -15.71
C GLU A 11 -5.27 16.11 -17.03
N SER A 12 -4.15 16.43 -17.69
CA SER A 12 -3.70 15.73 -18.90
C SER A 12 -3.47 14.23 -18.67
N GLY A 13 -2.97 13.85 -17.48
CA GLY A 13 -2.81 12.44 -17.11
C GLY A 13 -4.14 11.69 -16.93
N LEU A 14 -5.13 12.33 -16.31
CA LEU A 14 -6.49 11.76 -16.18
C LEU A 14 -7.18 11.66 -17.53
N GLU A 15 -7.08 12.68 -18.38
CA GLU A 15 -7.65 12.66 -19.74
C GLU A 15 -7.06 11.52 -20.58
N THR A 16 -5.72 11.40 -20.59
CA THR A 16 -5.03 10.31 -21.29
C THR A 16 -5.46 8.95 -20.74
N GLY A 17 -5.60 8.83 -19.41
CA GLY A 17 -6.05 7.61 -18.77
C GLY A 17 -7.50 7.24 -19.09
N GLU A 18 -8.39 8.22 -19.20
CA GLU A 18 -9.79 8.01 -19.62
C GLU A 18 -9.87 7.50 -21.06
N GLU A 19 -9.10 8.07 -21.99
CA GLU A 19 -9.02 7.61 -23.38
C GLU A 19 -8.54 6.14 -23.48
N ILE A 20 -7.53 5.78 -22.69
CA ILE A 20 -7.04 4.39 -22.63
C ILE A 20 -8.12 3.48 -22.04
N LEU A 21 -8.82 3.92 -20.99
CA LEU A 21 -9.83 3.13 -20.27
C LEU A 21 -10.98 2.68 -21.17
N GLU A 22 -11.36 3.48 -22.17
CA GLU A 22 -12.40 3.14 -23.15
C GLU A 22 -12.05 1.89 -23.96
N ASN A 23 -10.75 1.62 -24.16
CA ASN A 23 -10.25 0.53 -24.98
C ASN A 23 -9.88 -0.73 -24.16
N LEU A 24 -9.91 -0.66 -22.83
CA LEU A 24 -9.57 -1.78 -21.95
C LEU A 24 -10.79 -2.66 -21.62
N VAL A 25 -10.52 -3.94 -21.36
CA VAL A 25 -11.51 -4.95 -20.99
C VAL A 25 -11.03 -5.80 -19.80
N GLY A 26 -11.97 -6.33 -19.02
CA GLY A 26 -11.67 -7.22 -17.89
C GLY A 26 -10.75 -6.60 -16.84
N GLY A 27 -9.85 -7.40 -16.26
CA GLY A 27 -9.02 -6.97 -15.13
C GLY A 27 -8.08 -5.80 -15.42
N GLU A 28 -7.62 -5.60 -16.66
CA GLU A 28 -6.80 -4.44 -17.04
C GLU A 28 -7.59 -3.12 -16.87
N LYS A 29 -8.90 -3.18 -17.14
CA LYS A 29 -9.81 -2.05 -16.95
C LYS A 29 -9.94 -1.69 -15.48
N ASP A 30 -10.03 -2.69 -14.60
CA ASP A 30 -10.16 -2.49 -13.16
C ASP A 30 -8.86 -1.93 -12.55
N ILE A 31 -7.70 -2.39 -13.02
CA ILE A 31 -6.40 -1.82 -12.64
C ILE A 31 -6.31 -0.34 -13.04
N MET A 32 -6.72 0.00 -14.27
CA MET A 32 -6.71 1.38 -14.75
C MET A 32 -7.68 2.26 -13.94
N LYS A 33 -8.91 1.80 -13.72
CA LYS A 33 -9.88 2.44 -12.82
C LYS A 33 -9.31 2.69 -11.42
N GLY A 34 -8.70 1.66 -10.82
CA GLY A 34 -8.04 1.74 -9.53
C GLY A 34 -6.92 2.78 -9.51
N THR A 35 -6.17 2.91 -10.59
CA THR A 35 -5.10 3.91 -10.74
C THR A 35 -5.66 5.33 -10.85
N LEU A 36 -6.65 5.54 -11.72
CA LEU A 36 -7.28 6.84 -11.92
C LEU A 36 -8.00 7.33 -10.66
N GLY A 37 -8.67 6.42 -9.94
CA GLY A 37 -9.30 6.76 -8.67
C GLY A 37 -8.29 7.17 -7.59
N ARG A 38 -7.13 6.50 -7.49
CA ARG A 38 -6.04 6.91 -6.59
C ARG A 38 -5.49 8.30 -6.95
N ILE A 39 -5.35 8.61 -8.25
CA ILE A 39 -4.93 9.94 -8.71
C ILE A 39 -5.99 10.98 -8.35
N ALA A 40 -7.27 10.71 -8.60
CA ALA A 40 -8.38 11.60 -8.25
C ALA A 40 -8.41 11.90 -6.73
N LEU A 41 -8.21 10.88 -5.89
CA LEU A 41 -8.07 11.07 -4.45
C LEU A 41 -6.87 11.94 -4.07
N SER A 42 -5.72 11.78 -4.74
CA SER A 42 -4.52 12.57 -4.43
C SER A 42 -4.69 14.07 -4.68
N VAL A 43 -5.58 14.46 -5.59
CA VAL A 43 -5.93 15.86 -5.88
C VAL A 43 -7.18 16.32 -5.11
N GLY A 44 -7.79 15.45 -4.30
CA GLY A 44 -8.97 15.76 -3.48
C GLY A 44 -10.31 15.63 -4.20
N ASP A 45 -10.35 15.09 -5.42
CA ASP A 45 -11.59 14.85 -6.17
C ASP A 45 -12.19 13.49 -5.80
N ILE A 46 -12.88 13.47 -4.65
CA ILE A 46 -13.50 12.26 -4.09
C ILE A 46 -14.62 11.74 -5.00
N GLU A 47 -15.43 12.63 -5.59
CA GLU A 47 -16.54 12.23 -6.46
C GLU A 47 -16.07 11.54 -7.73
N LYS A 48 -14.99 12.03 -8.34
CA LYS A 48 -14.38 11.37 -9.50
C LYS A 48 -13.72 10.05 -9.12
N ALA A 49 -13.09 9.96 -7.95
CA ALA A 49 -12.55 8.71 -7.44
C ALA A 49 -13.65 7.64 -7.26
N GLU A 50 -14.79 8.00 -6.67
CA GLU A 50 -15.92 7.07 -6.49
C GLU A 50 -16.43 6.52 -7.82
N ARG A 51 -16.54 7.37 -8.85
CA ARG A 51 -16.92 6.94 -10.21
C ARG A 51 -15.91 5.98 -10.82
N TYR A 52 -14.62 6.20 -10.61
CA TYR A 52 -13.61 5.27 -11.11
C TYR A 52 -13.67 3.93 -10.39
N PHE A 53 -13.86 3.94 -9.06
CA PHE A 53 -13.94 2.70 -8.28
C PHE A 53 -15.26 1.94 -8.46
N GLU A 54 -16.27 2.55 -9.08
CA GLU A 54 -17.54 1.90 -9.37
C GLU A 54 -17.35 0.65 -10.25
N GLY A 55 -17.86 -0.48 -9.75
CA GLY A 55 -17.81 -1.78 -10.43
C GLY A 55 -16.49 -2.53 -10.27
N ILE A 56 -15.51 -2.03 -9.49
CA ILE A 56 -14.38 -2.87 -9.07
C ILE A 56 -14.86 -3.81 -7.97
N GLU A 57 -14.79 -5.12 -8.23
CA GLU A 57 -15.27 -6.15 -7.31
C GLU A 57 -14.14 -6.79 -6.49
N GLY A 58 -14.52 -7.63 -5.52
CA GLY A 58 -13.58 -8.40 -4.70
C GLY A 58 -12.75 -7.53 -3.74
N GLU A 59 -11.56 -8.02 -3.41
CA GLU A 59 -10.68 -7.39 -2.43
C GLU A 59 -10.17 -6.01 -2.88
N GLU A 60 -9.92 -5.83 -4.18
CA GLU A 60 -9.50 -4.52 -4.72
C GLU A 60 -10.63 -3.48 -4.57
N GLY A 61 -11.89 -3.89 -4.76
CA GLY A 61 -13.05 -3.04 -4.49
C GLY A 61 -13.17 -2.65 -3.01
N GLU A 62 -12.93 -3.60 -2.10
CA GLU A 62 -12.90 -3.34 -0.66
C GLU A 62 -11.76 -2.36 -0.29
N VAL A 63 -10.57 -2.50 -0.90
CA VAL A 63 -9.46 -1.55 -0.72
C VAL A 63 -9.82 -0.16 -1.24
N CYS A 64 -10.38 -0.06 -2.45
CA CYS A 64 -10.84 1.21 -3.02
C CYS A 64 -11.86 1.91 -2.12
N GLN A 65 -12.83 1.16 -1.60
CA GLN A 65 -13.81 1.67 -0.64
C GLN A 65 -13.13 2.19 0.65
N GLY A 66 -12.14 1.46 1.16
CA GLY A 66 -11.32 1.91 2.29
C GLY A 66 -10.66 3.26 2.04
N LEU A 67 -10.09 3.47 0.84
CA LEU A 67 -9.46 4.75 0.45
C LEU A 67 -10.46 5.91 0.37
N ILE A 68 -11.68 5.67 -0.15
CA ILE A 68 -12.76 6.67 -0.14
C ILE A 68 -13.11 7.07 1.30
N LEU A 69 -13.31 6.08 2.18
CA LEU A 69 -13.67 6.33 3.58
C LEU A 69 -12.57 7.11 4.31
N MET A 70 -11.30 6.79 4.09
CA MET A 70 -10.17 7.57 4.62
C MET A 70 -10.20 9.02 4.11
N SER A 71 -10.47 9.23 2.83
CA SER A 71 -10.55 10.57 2.23
C SER A 71 -11.71 11.40 2.78
N LYS A 72 -12.81 10.73 3.15
CA LYS A 72 -13.95 11.31 3.87
C LYS A 72 -13.74 11.45 5.38
N LYS A 73 -12.54 11.09 5.89
CA LYS A 73 -12.17 11.07 7.32
C LYS A 73 -12.99 10.10 8.17
N ASP A 74 -13.66 9.12 7.54
CA ASP A 74 -14.29 8.00 8.23
C ASP A 74 -13.27 6.88 8.43
N PHE A 75 -12.36 7.09 9.39
CA PHE A 75 -11.29 6.13 9.68
C PHE A 75 -11.81 4.84 10.32
N THR A 76 -12.94 4.89 11.04
CA THR A 76 -13.58 3.71 11.62
C THR A 76 -14.14 2.82 10.53
N GLY A 77 -14.91 3.39 9.59
CA GLY A 77 -15.43 2.67 8.44
C GLY A 77 -14.30 2.12 7.56
N ALA A 78 -13.27 2.94 7.29
CA ALA A 78 -12.11 2.50 6.53
C ALA A 78 -11.42 1.30 7.17
N ARG A 79 -11.15 1.37 8.48
CA ARG A 79 -10.56 0.26 9.24
C ARG A 79 -11.39 -1.01 9.11
N ASP A 80 -12.71 -0.92 9.29
CA ASP A 80 -13.58 -2.10 9.30
C ASP A 80 -13.66 -2.79 7.94
N VAL A 81 -13.61 -2.02 6.84
CA VAL A 81 -13.55 -2.58 5.49
C VAL A 81 -12.19 -3.20 5.21
N LEU A 82 -11.11 -2.47 5.48
CA LEU A 82 -9.73 -2.92 5.20
C LEU A 82 -9.33 -4.13 6.05
N LEU A 83 -9.80 -4.20 7.29
CA LEU A 83 -9.56 -5.34 8.17
C LEU A 83 -10.10 -6.64 7.59
N LYS A 84 -11.23 -6.62 6.87
CA LYS A 84 -11.78 -7.82 6.21
C LYS A 84 -10.82 -8.36 5.15
N VAL A 85 -10.27 -7.49 4.31
CA VAL A 85 -9.29 -7.85 3.27
C VAL A 85 -8.02 -8.38 3.92
N VAL A 86 -7.51 -7.69 4.94
CA VAL A 86 -6.30 -8.10 5.66
C VAL A 86 -6.49 -9.47 6.30
N SER A 87 -7.60 -9.71 6.99
CA SER A 87 -7.84 -11.00 7.64
C SER A 87 -7.93 -12.17 6.65
N LYS A 88 -8.47 -11.95 5.44
CA LYS A 88 -8.46 -12.98 4.37
C LYS A 88 -7.04 -13.21 3.87
N GLY A 89 -6.33 -12.14 3.50
CA GLY A 89 -4.97 -12.25 2.98
C GLY A 89 -3.96 -12.83 3.98
N GLU A 90 -4.16 -12.63 5.29
CA GLU A 90 -3.37 -13.28 6.34
C GLU A 90 -3.48 -14.81 6.29
N ILE A 91 -4.69 -15.33 6.08
CA ILE A 91 -4.96 -16.78 5.95
C ILE A 91 -4.30 -17.30 4.68
N GLU A 92 -4.47 -16.61 3.55
CA GLU A 92 -3.88 -17.04 2.27
C GLU A 92 -2.34 -17.06 2.30
N GLU A 93 -1.71 -16.09 2.94
CA GLU A 93 -0.25 -16.05 3.05
C GLU A 93 0.27 -17.12 4.03
N GLU A 94 -0.47 -17.46 5.09
CA GLU A 94 -0.16 -18.58 5.97
C GLU A 94 -0.27 -19.93 5.24
N GLU A 95 -1.31 -20.12 4.42
CA GLU A 95 -1.44 -21.31 3.57
C GLU A 95 -0.28 -21.42 2.56
N LYS A 96 0.11 -20.32 1.91
CA LYS A 96 1.26 -20.30 0.99
C LYS A 96 2.57 -20.62 1.70
N ALA A 97 2.75 -20.20 2.95
CA ALA A 97 3.96 -20.48 3.73
C ALA A 97 4.13 -21.98 4.07
N THR A 98 3.06 -22.80 3.95
CA THR A 98 3.16 -24.26 4.12
C THR A 98 3.68 -25.00 2.89
N LYS A 99 3.87 -24.31 1.75
CA LYS A 99 4.41 -24.87 0.51
C LYS A 99 5.92 -25.11 0.59
N SER A 100 6.44 -26.01 -0.25
CA SER A 100 7.86 -26.37 -0.19
C SER A 100 8.77 -25.19 -0.53
N VAL A 101 10.01 -25.24 -0.05
CA VAL A 101 11.04 -24.22 -0.30
C VAL A 101 11.28 -24.03 -1.81
N GLU A 102 11.17 -25.09 -2.61
CA GLU A 102 11.32 -25.03 -4.07
C GLU A 102 10.20 -24.26 -4.77
N GLU A 103 8.95 -24.38 -4.29
CA GLU A 103 7.82 -23.61 -4.82
C GLU A 103 7.93 -22.13 -4.45
N PHE A 104 8.37 -21.84 -3.23
CA PHE A 104 8.63 -20.48 -2.75
C PHE A 104 9.63 -19.70 -3.63
N TRP A 105 10.77 -20.33 -3.99
CA TRP A 105 11.79 -19.69 -4.84
C TRP A 105 11.34 -19.48 -6.29
N ARG A 106 10.42 -20.31 -6.79
CA ARG A 106 9.88 -20.19 -8.14
C ARG A 106 8.95 -18.98 -8.26
N ASP A 107 8.12 -18.75 -7.26
CA ASP A 107 7.19 -17.62 -7.22
C ASP A 107 7.92 -16.29 -7.02
N LEU A 108 9.05 -16.29 -6.31
CA LEU A 108 9.88 -15.10 -6.05
C LEU A 108 10.36 -14.37 -7.33
N LYS A 109 10.50 -15.07 -8.46
CA LYS A 109 10.92 -14.47 -9.74
C LYS A 109 9.79 -13.73 -10.47
N VAL A 110 8.54 -14.04 -10.16
CA VAL A 110 7.34 -13.48 -10.82
C VAL A 110 6.86 -12.21 -10.09
N ILE A 111 7.14 -12.09 -8.80
CA ILE A 111 6.49 -11.14 -7.87
C ILE A 111 7.01 -9.69 -7.94
N LYS A 112 8.07 -9.40 -8.71
CA LYS A 112 8.83 -8.16 -8.52
C LYS A 112 8.10 -6.83 -8.82
N ASN A 113 6.94 -6.83 -9.46
CA ASN A 113 6.35 -5.60 -10.03
C ASN A 113 4.84 -5.36 -9.78
N GLU A 114 4.14 -6.21 -9.01
CA GLU A 114 2.72 -5.96 -8.72
C GLU A 114 2.51 -5.65 -7.24
N GLU A 115 1.91 -4.47 -6.96
CA GLU A 115 1.42 -4.15 -5.62
C GLU A 115 0.34 -5.18 -5.27
N SER A 116 0.62 -6.02 -4.27
CA SER A 116 -0.37 -6.98 -3.79
C SER A 116 -1.54 -6.24 -3.15
N VAL A 117 -2.78 -6.60 -3.52
CA VAL A 117 -4.01 -6.09 -2.88
C VAL A 117 -3.92 -6.22 -1.36
N TYR A 118 -3.41 -7.36 -0.88
CA TYR A 118 -3.15 -7.60 0.54
C TYR A 118 -2.16 -6.60 1.16
N MET A 119 -1.04 -6.30 0.48
CA MET A 119 -0.07 -5.31 0.98
C MET A 119 -0.69 -3.91 1.03
N SER A 120 -1.41 -3.52 -0.01
CA SER A 120 -2.11 -2.24 -0.08
C SER A 120 -3.13 -2.12 1.06
N ALA A 121 -3.91 -3.18 1.30
CA ALA A 121 -4.87 -3.25 2.40
C ALA A 121 -4.21 -3.12 3.77
N VAL A 122 -3.12 -3.84 4.03
CA VAL A 122 -2.37 -3.75 5.29
C VAL A 122 -1.84 -2.33 5.51
N ASN A 123 -1.24 -1.73 4.49
CA ASN A 123 -0.67 -0.40 4.57
C ASN A 123 -1.73 0.68 4.86
N ASN A 124 -2.87 0.60 4.18
CA ASN A 124 -3.98 1.54 4.39
C ASN A 124 -4.68 1.31 5.73
N LEU A 125 -4.82 0.06 6.19
CA LEU A 125 -5.37 -0.28 7.50
C LEU A 125 -4.53 0.34 8.61
N VAL A 126 -3.20 0.21 8.50
CA VAL A 126 -2.23 0.79 9.44
C VAL A 126 -2.42 2.30 9.56
N LEU A 127 -2.62 2.99 8.43
CA LEU A 127 -2.88 4.43 8.44
C LEU A 127 -4.23 4.77 9.09
N ALA A 128 -5.29 4.02 8.77
CA ALA A 128 -6.61 4.22 9.40
C ALA A 128 -6.54 4.01 10.93
N GLU A 129 -5.90 2.93 11.38
CA GLU A 129 -5.67 2.61 12.79
C GLU A 129 -4.80 3.68 13.49
N LEU A 130 -3.82 4.25 12.77
CA LEU A 130 -3.01 5.36 13.27
C LEU A 130 -3.83 6.65 13.45
N TYR A 131 -4.69 7.00 12.50
CA TYR A 131 -5.61 8.15 12.63
C TYR A 131 -6.62 7.97 13.78
N LEU A 132 -6.92 6.73 14.16
CA LEU A 132 -7.72 6.39 15.35
C LEU A 132 -6.90 6.43 16.66
N GLY A 133 -5.62 6.78 16.61
CA GLY A 133 -4.75 6.92 17.78
C GLY A 133 -4.16 5.61 18.31
N THR A 134 -4.20 4.53 17.52
CA THR A 134 -3.59 3.25 17.90
C THR A 134 -2.23 3.08 17.22
N VAL A 135 -1.24 2.53 17.94
CA VAL A 135 0.13 2.37 17.42
C VAL A 135 0.63 0.93 17.53
N ALA A 136 0.29 0.22 18.61
CA ALA A 136 0.81 -1.13 18.87
C ALA A 136 0.37 -2.17 17.81
N GLN A 137 -0.93 -2.17 17.44
CA GLN A 137 -1.46 -3.10 16.45
C GLN A 137 -0.95 -2.80 15.03
N PRO A 138 -0.99 -1.53 14.54
CA PRO A 138 -0.38 -1.18 13.26
C PRO A 138 1.10 -1.58 13.15
N LEU A 139 1.85 -1.36 14.23
CA LEU A 139 3.27 -1.67 14.27
C LEU A 139 3.51 -3.17 14.08
N ALA A 140 2.85 -4.00 14.90
CA ALA A 140 2.97 -5.44 14.81
C ALA A 140 2.56 -5.97 13.43
N ARG A 141 1.56 -5.35 12.79
CA ARG A 141 1.08 -5.73 11.47
C ARG A 141 2.11 -5.49 10.37
N LEU A 142 2.76 -4.32 10.34
CA LEU A 142 3.82 -4.05 9.37
C LEU A 142 5.07 -4.90 9.61
N GLU A 143 5.44 -5.14 10.87
CA GLU A 143 6.55 -6.05 11.20
C GLU A 143 6.26 -7.46 10.70
N LYS A 144 5.07 -8.00 10.98
CA LYS A 144 4.64 -9.32 10.49
C LYS A 144 4.65 -9.39 8.97
N LEU A 145 4.11 -8.37 8.28
CA LEU A 145 4.08 -8.30 6.82
C LEU A 145 5.49 -8.42 6.23
N ILE A 146 6.45 -7.63 6.71
CA ILE A 146 7.85 -7.71 6.26
C ILE A 146 8.44 -9.08 6.59
N LEU A 147 8.21 -9.61 7.79
CA LEU A 147 8.74 -10.92 8.20
C LEU A 147 8.20 -12.07 7.35
N THR A 148 6.96 -11.99 6.86
CA THR A 148 6.37 -13.02 5.98
C THR A 148 7.15 -13.14 4.68
N ASN A 149 7.51 -12.03 4.03
CA ASN A 149 8.32 -12.04 2.83
C ASN A 149 9.01 -10.68 2.61
N PRO A 150 10.26 -10.51 3.07
CA PRO A 150 10.99 -9.25 2.95
C PRO A 150 11.17 -8.80 1.49
N ILE A 151 11.37 -9.73 0.56
CA ILE A 151 11.58 -9.42 -0.86
C ILE A 151 10.32 -8.83 -1.49
N ARG A 152 9.14 -9.29 -1.07
CA ARG A 152 7.85 -8.86 -1.61
C ARG A 152 7.32 -7.59 -0.95
N TYR A 153 7.45 -7.48 0.37
CA TYR A 153 6.71 -6.48 1.14
C TYR A 153 7.54 -5.32 1.65
N MET A 154 8.88 -5.38 1.56
CA MET A 154 9.74 -4.28 1.95
C MET A 154 9.83 -3.22 0.84
N THR A 155 8.70 -2.56 0.58
CA THR A 155 8.59 -1.42 -0.34
C THR A 155 8.91 -0.11 0.39
N ASP A 156 9.20 0.95 -0.37
CA ASP A 156 9.49 2.28 0.21
C ASP A 156 8.35 2.77 1.11
N VAL A 157 7.10 2.60 0.69
CA VAL A 157 5.91 3.03 1.43
C VAL A 157 5.77 2.26 2.75
N VAL A 158 5.93 0.93 2.72
CA VAL A 158 5.82 0.09 3.92
C VAL A 158 6.95 0.40 4.91
N VAL A 159 8.20 0.52 4.42
CA VAL A 159 9.35 0.87 5.26
C VAL A 159 9.20 2.25 5.86
N PHE A 160 8.72 3.21 5.08
CA PHE A 160 8.46 4.57 5.54
C PHE A 160 7.42 4.60 6.67
N ASN A 161 6.30 3.89 6.50
CA ASN A 161 5.24 3.83 7.50
C ASN A 161 5.71 3.09 8.77
N LEU A 162 6.48 2.01 8.64
CA LEU A 162 7.05 1.30 9.79
C LEU A 162 8.06 2.17 10.56
N CYS A 163 8.94 2.90 9.85
CA CYS A 163 9.85 3.86 10.48
C CYS A 163 9.09 4.94 11.25
N THR A 164 7.98 5.44 10.70
CA THR A 164 7.12 6.42 11.36
C THR A 164 6.52 5.84 12.64
N LEU A 165 6.02 4.59 12.62
CA LEU A 165 5.50 3.93 13.81
C LEU A 165 6.58 3.65 14.87
N TYR A 166 7.82 3.38 14.47
CA TYR A 166 8.95 3.29 15.42
C TYR A 166 9.21 4.60 16.14
N ASP A 167 9.17 5.74 15.43
CA ASP A 167 9.32 7.06 16.04
C ASP A 167 8.15 7.43 16.96
N LEU A 168 6.95 6.95 16.67
CA LEU A 168 5.77 7.19 17.49
C LEU A 168 5.68 6.29 18.73
N SER A 169 6.26 5.09 18.68
CA SER A 169 6.10 4.07 19.73
C SER A 169 7.24 4.01 20.75
N GLY A 170 8.42 4.57 20.45
CA GLY A 170 9.61 4.45 21.28
C GLY A 170 10.41 5.74 21.37
N ASP A 171 11.37 5.77 22.31
CA ASP A 171 12.36 6.84 22.34
C ASP A 171 13.32 6.78 21.14
N ASN A 172 14.10 7.85 20.95
CA ASN A 172 15.04 7.97 19.83
C ASN A 172 16.06 6.81 19.77
N VAL A 173 16.43 6.22 20.91
CA VAL A 173 17.42 5.13 20.97
C VAL A 173 16.79 3.82 20.50
N VAL A 174 15.59 3.50 20.99
CA VAL A 174 14.84 2.30 20.60
C VAL A 174 14.43 2.39 19.13
N SER A 175 13.87 3.53 18.70
CA SER A 175 13.51 3.75 17.29
C SER A 175 14.74 3.58 16.38
N GLY A 176 15.85 4.25 16.70
CA GLY A 176 17.08 4.16 15.91
C GLY A 176 17.64 2.74 15.82
N ARG A 177 17.53 1.92 16.88
CA ARG A 177 17.93 0.50 16.82
C ARG A 177 17.03 -0.30 15.89
N ARG A 178 15.71 -0.12 15.96
CA ARG A 178 14.76 -0.84 15.11
C ARG A 178 14.90 -0.48 13.63
N LYS A 179 15.08 0.80 13.32
CA LYS A 179 15.37 1.27 11.95
C LYS A 179 16.66 0.65 11.38
N ARG A 180 17.74 0.59 12.17
CA ARG A 180 18.99 -0.09 11.77
C ARG A 180 18.80 -1.59 11.54
N MET A 181 18.00 -2.26 12.37
CA MET A 181 17.68 -3.68 12.13
C MET A 181 16.93 -3.87 10.82
N LEU A 182 15.95 -3.02 10.54
CA LEU A 182 15.21 -3.05 9.29
C LEU A 182 16.12 -2.79 8.07
N GLU A 183 17.09 -1.87 8.19
CA GLU A 183 18.11 -1.63 7.17
C GLU A 183 18.98 -2.87 6.92
N MET A 184 19.43 -3.56 7.98
CA MET A 184 20.20 -4.80 7.84
C MET A 184 19.42 -5.89 7.10
N VAL A 185 18.10 -6.02 7.33
CA VAL A 185 17.25 -6.94 6.58
C VAL A 185 17.23 -6.55 5.09
N GLY A 186 17.02 -5.27 4.77
CA GLY A 186 17.07 -4.78 3.39
C GLY A 186 18.40 -5.08 2.69
N MET A 187 19.53 -4.95 3.40
CA MET A 187 20.86 -5.28 2.88
C MET A 187 21.03 -6.79 2.62
N GLU A 188 20.59 -7.64 3.54
CA GLU A 188 20.67 -9.11 3.43
C GLU A 188 19.95 -9.61 2.17
N TYR A 189 18.75 -9.08 1.91
CA TYR A 189 17.95 -9.42 0.73
C TYR A 189 18.35 -8.64 -0.54
N ARG A 190 19.42 -7.83 -0.49
CA ARG A 190 19.92 -7.00 -1.60
C ARG A 190 18.86 -6.06 -2.19
N LEU A 191 18.00 -5.51 -1.33
CA LEU A 191 16.94 -4.57 -1.69
C LEU A 191 17.53 -3.16 -1.77
N GLY A 192 18.23 -2.86 -2.86
CA GLY A 192 19.00 -1.62 -3.06
C GLY A 192 18.22 -0.30 -3.07
N ILE A 193 16.91 -0.31 -2.81
CA ILE A 193 15.98 0.81 -3.03
C ILE A 193 15.76 1.64 -1.75
N LEU A 194 16.06 1.11 -0.56
CA LEU A 194 15.51 1.65 0.68
C LEU A 194 16.30 2.81 1.32
N LYS A 195 17.43 3.25 0.74
CA LYS A 195 18.30 4.27 1.38
C LYS A 195 17.59 5.59 1.67
N SER A 196 16.63 5.99 0.84
CA SER A 196 15.86 7.23 1.04
C SER A 196 14.68 7.07 2.02
N SER A 197 14.26 5.83 2.27
CA SER A 197 13.08 5.47 3.05
C SER A 197 13.41 5.33 4.54
N PHE A 198 14.67 5.04 4.87
CA PHE A 198 15.19 5.12 6.22
C PHE A 198 15.48 6.58 6.60
N ARG A 199 14.51 7.24 7.25
CA ARG A 199 14.76 8.51 7.96
C ARG A 199 15.60 8.23 9.20
N ILE A 200 16.91 8.07 9.02
CA ILE A 200 17.93 7.95 10.08
C ILE A 200 18.30 9.34 10.59
#